data_AF-A0A0A3HN60-F1
#
_entry.id   AF-A0A0A3HN60-F1
#
_cell.length_a   1.000
_cell.length_b   1.000
_cell.length_c   1.000
_cell.angle_alpha   90.00
_cell.angle_beta   90.00
_cell.angle_gamma   90.00
#
_symmetry.space_group_name_H-M   'P 1'
#
loop_
_entity.id
_entity.type
_entity.pdbx_description
1 polymer ?
#
loop_
_entity_poly.entity_id
_entity_poly.type
_entity_poly.pdbx_seq_one_letter_code
_entity_poly.pdbx_strand_id
1 'polypeptide(L)'
;MSVPILPTISTSFIVISAVLVAIGWGLIYKKKIEAHKKVMLAAGVSALIFFIIYASRTIFVGNTSFGGPDDLKIYYTLFLIFHITLATVGAVFGIVSIMTGLKTKLSIHRKIGPITSIIWFFVAITGVAVYLLLYVFYHGGQTTSLIKAILGF
;
A
#
# COMPACT_ATOMS: atom_id res chain seq x y z
N MET A 1 -20.99 -13.65 6.57
CA MET A 1 -20.35 -12.91 5.46
C MET A 1 -18.88 -13.27 5.43
N SER A 2 -18.36 -13.80 4.32
CA SER A 2 -16.93 -14.12 4.18
C SER A 2 -16.20 -12.94 3.54
N VAL A 3 -15.30 -12.31 4.28
CA VAL A 3 -14.38 -11.32 3.70
C VAL A 3 -13.48 -12.02 2.67
N PRO A 4 -13.24 -11.42 1.48
CA PRO A 4 -12.42 -12.07 0.47
C PRO A 4 -10.97 -12.20 0.96
N ILE A 5 -10.44 -13.42 0.85
CA ILE A 5 -9.17 -13.82 1.45
C ILE A 5 -7.99 -13.04 0.85
N LEU A 6 -7.93 -12.93 -0.49
CA LEU A 6 -6.80 -12.27 -1.18
C LEU A 6 -6.65 -10.77 -0.82
N PRO A 7 -7.71 -9.93 -0.89
CA PRO A 7 -7.63 -8.54 -0.42
C PRO A 7 -7.25 -8.43 1.06
N THR A 8 -7.74 -9.35 1.89
CA THR A 8 -7.45 -9.34 3.34
C THR A 8 -5.97 -9.64 3.60
N ILE A 9 -5.43 -10.68 2.96
CA ILE A 9 -4.00 -11.02 3.05
C ILE A 9 -3.15 -9.88 2.51
N SER A 10 -3.46 -9.36 1.32
CA SER A 10 -2.75 -8.22 0.72
C SER A 10 -2.74 -7.03 1.68
N THR A 11 -3.91 -6.60 2.17
CA THR A 11 -4.03 -5.47 3.10
C THR A 11 -3.25 -5.71 4.40
N SER A 12 -3.22 -6.94 4.91
CA SER A 12 -2.42 -7.25 6.11
C SER A 12 -0.93 -7.01 5.91
N PHE A 13 -0.38 -7.31 4.73
CA PHE A 13 1.03 -7.09 4.42
C PHE A 13 1.40 -5.60 4.36
N ILE A 14 0.53 -4.73 3.84
CA ILE A 14 0.82 -3.29 3.85
C ILE A 14 0.73 -2.71 5.27
N VAL A 15 -0.17 -3.22 6.12
CA VAL A 15 -0.24 -2.86 7.54
C VAL A 15 1.02 -3.32 8.28
N ILE A 16 1.46 -4.57 8.06
CA ILE A 16 2.73 -5.07 8.62
C ILE A 16 3.90 -4.19 8.16
N SER A 17 3.96 -3.84 6.88
CA SER A 17 4.97 -2.93 6.34
C SER A 17 4.98 -1.59 7.08
N ALA A 18 3.81 -0.97 7.28
CA ALA A 18 3.69 0.30 8.01
C ALA A 18 4.14 0.17 9.47
N VAL A 19 3.77 -0.90 10.18
CA VAL A 19 4.24 -1.15 11.54
C VAL A 19 5.76 -1.29 11.58
N LEU A 20 6.36 -2.01 10.62
CA LEU A 20 7.81 -2.13 10.50
C LEU A 20 8.47 -0.78 10.22
N VAL A 21 7.86 0.09 9.40
CA VAL A 21 8.35 1.48 9.19
C VAL A 21 8.34 2.26 10.50
N ALA A 22 7.28 2.15 11.31
CA ALA A 22 7.21 2.80 12.63
C ALA A 22 8.31 2.30 13.58
N ILE A 23 8.53 0.98 13.63
CA ILE A 23 9.64 0.38 14.38
C ILE A 23 10.99 0.90 13.86
N GLY A 24 11.17 0.92 12.54
CA GLY A 24 12.36 1.43 11.87
C GLY A 24 12.66 2.89 12.25
N TRP A 25 11.64 3.73 12.35
CA TRP A 25 11.75 5.12 12.80
C TRP A 25 12.24 5.18 14.26
N GLY A 26 11.63 4.41 15.16
CA GLY A 26 12.07 4.33 16.56
C GLY A 26 13.51 3.85 16.72
N LEU A 27 13.95 2.90 15.89
CA LEU A 27 15.32 2.39 15.91
C LEU A 27 16.34 3.44 15.47
N ILE A 28 16.05 4.20 14.40
CA ILE A 28 16.99 5.22 13.93
C ILE A 28 17.05 6.42 14.88
N TYR A 29 15.93 6.77 15.53
CA TYR A 29 15.91 7.76 16.60
C TYR A 29 16.88 7.37 17.75
N LYS A 30 16.92 6.08 18.10
CA LYS A 30 17.87 5.50 19.07
C LYS A 30 19.27 5.23 18.48
N LYS A 31 19.57 5.71 17.26
CA LYS A 31 20.83 5.48 16.53
C LYS A 31 21.20 4.00 16.31
N LYS A 32 20.22 3.08 16.37
CA LYS A 32 20.43 1.64 16.11
C LYS A 32 20.40 1.35 14.61
N ILE A 33 21.46 1.75 13.89
CA ILE A 33 21.52 1.78 12.42
C ILE A 33 21.34 0.38 11.79
N GLU A 34 22.05 -0.63 12.29
CA GLU A 34 21.98 -1.98 11.70
C GLU A 34 20.60 -2.62 11.89
N ALA A 35 19.97 -2.41 13.06
CA ALA A 35 18.60 -2.85 13.30
C ALA A 35 17.61 -2.11 12.39
N HIS A 36 17.76 -0.78 12.25
CA HIS A 36 16.95 0.03 11.35
C HIS A 36 17.01 -0.51 9.91
N LYS A 37 18.20 -0.77 9.37
CA LYS A 37 18.38 -1.32 8.01
C LYS A 37 17.62 -2.65 7.83
N LYS A 38 17.79 -3.60 8.75
CA LYS A 38 17.12 -4.91 8.68
C LYS A 38 15.60 -4.78 8.70
N VAL A 39 15.07 -3.96 9.62
CA VAL A 39 13.63 -3.72 9.73
C VAL A 39 13.09 -3.01 8.49
N MET A 40 13.84 -2.07 7.90
CA MET A 40 13.39 -1.36 6.71
C MET A 40 13.38 -2.22 5.46
N LEU A 41 14.33 -3.15 5.33
CA LEU A 41 14.28 -4.17 4.27
C LEU A 41 13.09 -5.12 4.46
N ALA A 42 12.81 -5.56 5.68
CA ALA A 42 11.62 -6.37 5.97
C ALA A 42 10.31 -5.63 5.65
N ALA A 43 10.25 -4.32 5.94
CA ALA A 43 9.13 -3.47 5.56
C ALA A 43 8.96 -3.39 4.04
N GLY A 44 10.06 -3.23 3.29
CA GLY A 44 10.07 -3.23 1.83
C GLY A 44 9.65 -4.56 1.22
N VAL A 45 10.10 -5.69 1.79
CA VAL A 45 9.67 -7.03 1.38
C VAL A 45 8.17 -7.22 1.63
N SER A 46 7.66 -6.80 2.80
CA SER A 46 6.23 -6.87 3.10
C SER A 46 5.40 -6.05 2.10
N ALA A 47 5.87 -4.85 1.75
CA ALA A 47 5.25 -4.01 0.73
C ALA A 47 5.26 -4.65 -0.66
N LEU A 48 6.37 -5.31 -1.03
CA LEU A 48 6.49 -6.03 -2.29
C LEU A 48 5.52 -7.21 -2.36
N ILE A 49 5.37 -7.97 -1.27
CA ILE A 49 4.39 -9.06 -1.20
C ILE A 49 2.96 -8.52 -1.34
N PHE A 50 2.62 -7.42 -0.65
CA PHE A 50 1.35 -6.72 -0.84
C PHE A 50 1.10 -6.42 -2.33
N PHE A 51 2.09 -5.81 -2.99
CA PHE A 51 1.98 -5.39 -4.38
C PHE A 51 1.82 -6.57 -5.34
N ILE A 52 2.60 -7.64 -5.15
CA ILE A 52 2.48 -8.85 -5.97
C ILE A 52 1.07 -9.45 -5.87
N ILE A 53 0.54 -9.58 -4.65
CA ILE A 53 -0.81 -10.14 -4.44
C ILE A 53 -1.87 -9.21 -5.07
N TYR A 54 -1.76 -7.90 -4.84
CA TYR A 54 -2.70 -6.90 -5.38
C TYR A 54 -2.69 -6.89 -6.92
N ALA A 55 -1.52 -6.81 -7.53
CA ALA A 55 -1.35 -6.80 -8.98
C ALA A 55 -1.85 -8.11 -9.60
N SER A 56 -1.49 -9.26 -9.01
CA SER A 56 -1.97 -10.56 -9.49
C SER A 56 -3.49 -10.65 -9.43
N ARG A 57 -4.11 -10.26 -8.30
CA ARG A 57 -5.57 -10.20 -8.19
C ARG A 57 -6.17 -9.31 -9.27
N THR A 58 -5.62 -8.12 -9.47
CA THR A 58 -6.11 -7.15 -10.46
C THR A 58 -6.05 -7.72 -11.88
N ILE A 59 -4.97 -8.41 -12.23
CA ILE A 59 -4.78 -9.00 -13.56
C ILE A 59 -5.73 -10.19 -13.79
N PHE A 60 -5.78 -11.14 -12.85
CA PHE A 60 -6.49 -12.41 -13.06
C PHE A 60 -7.97 -12.35 -12.67
N VAL A 61 -8.27 -11.72 -11.53
CA VAL A 61 -9.63 -11.69 -10.93
C VAL A 61 -10.36 -10.38 -11.26
N GLY A 62 -9.62 -9.28 -11.38
CA GLY A 62 -10.16 -7.95 -11.68
C GLY A 62 -10.39 -7.06 -10.47
N ASN A 63 -10.92 -5.86 -10.74
CA ASN A 63 -11.17 -4.85 -9.72
C ASN A 63 -12.59 -4.94 -9.16
N THR A 64 -12.72 -4.65 -7.87
CA THR A 64 -14.00 -4.61 -7.17
C THR A 64 -14.61 -3.23 -7.35
N SER A 65 -15.85 -3.16 -7.82
CA SER A 65 -16.58 -1.90 -7.93
C SER A 65 -17.10 -1.46 -6.56
N PHE A 66 -17.16 -0.15 -6.33
CA PHE A 66 -17.83 0.39 -5.14
C PHE A 66 -19.32 0.05 -5.18
N GLY A 67 -19.84 -0.60 -4.14
CA GLY A 67 -21.26 -0.97 -4.05
C GLY A 67 -21.99 -0.24 -2.91
N GLY A 68 -21.52 0.94 -2.53
CA GLY A 68 -22.29 1.87 -1.71
C GLY A 68 -23.30 2.68 -2.55
N PRO A 69 -24.07 3.57 -1.89
CA PRO A 69 -25.01 4.47 -2.54
C PRO A 69 -24.40 5.29 -3.70
N ASP A 70 -25.21 5.58 -4.73
CA ASP A 70 -24.77 6.29 -5.94
C ASP A 70 -24.29 7.72 -5.67
N ASP A 71 -24.86 8.41 -4.69
CA ASP A 71 -24.44 9.73 -4.23
C ASP A 71 -23.05 9.72 -3.57
N LEU A 72 -22.67 8.60 -2.95
CA LEU A 72 -21.33 8.42 -2.36
C LEU A 72 -20.27 7.98 -3.36
N LYS A 73 -20.68 7.49 -4.53
CA LYS A 73 -19.76 6.95 -5.54
C LYS A 73 -18.72 7.96 -6.00
N ILE A 74 -19.11 9.22 -6.21
CA ILE A 74 -18.18 10.27 -6.65
C ILE A 74 -17.10 10.56 -5.60
N TYR A 75 -17.49 10.62 -4.32
CA TYR A 75 -16.56 10.85 -3.22
C TYR A 75 -15.59 9.68 -3.06
N TYR A 76 -16.10 8.45 -3.17
CA TYR A 76 -15.26 7.26 -3.19
C TYR A 76 -14.27 7.28 -4.36
N THR A 77 -14.71 7.62 -5.57
CA THR A 77 -13.84 7.68 -6.75
C THR A 77 -12.73 8.73 -6.58
N LEU A 78 -13.06 9.93 -6.09
CA LEU A 78 -12.06 10.97 -5.79
C LEU A 78 -11.06 10.49 -4.72
N PHE A 79 -11.56 9.86 -3.66
CA PHE A 79 -10.72 9.28 -2.61
C PHE A 79 -9.80 8.18 -3.15
N LEU A 80 -10.31 7.31 -4.03
CA LEU A 80 -9.54 6.24 -4.63
C LEU A 80 -8.44 6.78 -5.53
N ILE A 81 -8.72 7.80 -6.36
CA ILE A 81 -7.72 8.47 -7.18
C ILE A 81 -6.63 9.06 -6.29
N PHE A 82 -7.02 9.78 -5.24
CA PHE A 82 -6.08 10.32 -4.25
C PHE A 82 -5.18 9.22 -3.65
N HIS A 83 -5.78 8.12 -3.19
CA HIS A 83 -5.02 7.00 -2.62
C HIS A 83 -4.04 6.40 -3.64
N ILE A 84 -4.46 6.17 -4.88
CA ILE A 84 -3.61 5.59 -5.93
C ILE A 84 -2.42 6.53 -6.23
N THR A 85 -2.68 7.83 -6.41
CA THR A 85 -1.62 8.82 -6.64
C THR A 85 -0.63 8.83 -5.48
N LEU A 86 -1.15 8.84 -4.25
CA LEU A 86 -0.31 8.81 -3.06
C LEU A 86 0.51 7.52 -2.95
N ALA A 87 -0.08 6.37 -3.27
CA ALA A 87 0.59 5.07 -3.28
C ALA A 87 1.71 5.01 -4.34
N THR A 88 1.48 5.56 -5.53
CA THR A 88 2.52 5.66 -6.58
C THR A 88 3.68 6.53 -6.11
N VAL A 89 3.40 7.72 -5.55
CA VAL A 89 4.44 8.59 -4.99
C VAL A 89 5.19 7.89 -3.85
N GLY A 90 4.46 7.25 -2.94
CA GLY A 90 5.02 6.49 -1.83
C GLY A 90 5.95 5.37 -2.29
N ALA A 91 5.56 4.61 -3.31
CA ALA A 91 6.38 3.55 -3.90
C ALA A 91 7.71 4.07 -4.46
N VAL A 92 7.67 5.18 -5.22
CA VAL A 92 8.88 5.82 -5.76
C VAL A 92 9.80 6.27 -4.62
N PHE A 93 9.26 6.98 -3.63
CA PHE A 93 10.04 7.44 -2.47
C PHE A 93 10.61 6.27 -1.66
N GLY A 94 9.84 5.19 -1.48
CA GLY A 94 10.27 3.97 -0.80
C GLY A 94 11.48 3.32 -1.48
N ILE A 95 11.43 3.16 -2.80
CA ILE A 95 12.55 2.62 -3.59
C ILE A 95 13.78 3.52 -3.46
N VAL A 96 13.63 4.84 -3.63
CA VAL A 96 14.75 5.78 -3.51
C VAL A 96 15.35 5.77 -2.09
N SER A 97 14.54 5.68 -1.04
CA SER A 97 15.00 5.59 0.34
C SER A 97 15.80 4.30 0.61
N ILE A 98 15.34 3.16 0.09
CA ILE A 98 16.08 1.89 0.21
C ILE A 98 17.40 1.97 -0.58
N MET A 99 17.37 2.44 -1.82
CA MET A 99 18.56 2.56 -2.66
C MET A 99 19.62 3.49 -2.05
N THR A 100 19.21 4.65 -1.54
CA THR A 100 20.12 5.60 -0.90
C THR A 100 20.69 5.07 0.41
N GLY A 101 19.90 4.30 1.18
CA GLY A 101 20.35 3.61 2.39
C GLY A 101 21.38 2.51 2.10
N LEU A 102 21.15 1.69 1.08
CA LEU A 102 22.05 0.60 0.67
C LEU A 102 23.35 1.11 0.02
N LYS A 103 23.27 2.17 -0.81
CA LYS A 103 24.44 2.81 -1.44
C LYS A 103 25.19 3.78 -0.51
N THR A 104 24.89 3.75 0.79
CA THR A 104 25.49 4.62 1.82
C THR A 104 25.47 6.12 1.49
N LYS A 105 24.51 6.58 0.69
CA LYS A 105 24.29 8.00 0.38
C LYS A 105 23.51 8.65 1.52
N LEU A 106 24.10 8.66 2.71
CA LEU A 106 23.42 8.98 3.97
C LEU A 106 22.94 10.43 4.06
N SER A 107 23.61 11.37 3.41
CA SER A 107 23.17 12.77 3.35
C SER A 107 21.78 12.90 2.72
N ILE A 108 21.59 12.24 1.58
CA ILE A 108 20.31 12.20 0.87
C ILE A 108 19.29 11.40 1.68
N HIS A 109 19.67 10.20 2.14
CA HIS A 109 18.79 9.30 2.89
C HIS A 109 18.18 9.99 4.13
N ARG A 110 18.99 10.74 4.90
CA ARG A 110 18.52 11.48 6.09
C ARG A 110 17.52 12.59 5.75
N LYS A 111 17.64 13.21 4.57
CA LYS A 111 16.71 14.26 4.12
C LYS A 111 15.39 13.69 3.65
N ILE A 112 15.42 12.59 2.88
CA ILE A 112 14.21 12.02 2.27
C ILE A 112 13.51 11.00 3.17
N GLY A 113 14.24 10.29 4.04
CA GLY A 113 13.72 9.18 4.84
C GLY A 113 12.50 9.54 5.70
N PRO A 114 12.50 10.67 6.44
CA PRO A 114 11.34 11.11 7.19
C PRO A 114 10.13 11.42 6.29
N ILE A 115 10.36 12.08 5.15
CA ILE A 115 9.31 12.42 4.18
C ILE A 115 8.68 11.15 3.60
N THR A 116 9.53 10.22 3.14
CA THR A 116 9.11 8.90 2.64
C THR A 116 8.24 8.18 3.68
N SER A 117 8.68 8.17 4.94
CA SER A 117 7.98 7.45 6.01
C SER A 117 6.62 8.08 6.32
N ILE A 118 6.51 9.42 6.33
CA ILE A 118 5.23 10.13 6.50
C ILE A 118 4.26 9.77 5.37
N ILE A 119 4.71 9.89 4.12
CA ILE A 119 3.90 9.52 2.95
C ILE A 119 3.44 8.07 3.08
N TRP A 120 4.34 7.16 3.46
CA TRP A 120 4.04 5.74 3.61
C TRP A 120 2.94 5.45 4.64
N PHE A 121 2.92 6.17 5.77
CA PHE A 121 1.84 6.03 6.74
C PHE A 121 0.50 6.47 6.19
N PHE A 122 0.45 7.59 5.46
CA PHE A 122 -0.79 8.02 4.80
C PHE A 122 -1.24 7.00 3.74
N VAL A 123 -0.31 6.43 2.95
CA VAL A 123 -0.62 5.35 2.00
C VAL A 123 -1.25 4.15 2.70
N ALA A 124 -0.65 3.68 3.80
CA ALA A 124 -1.15 2.52 4.52
C ALA A 124 -2.54 2.79 5.14
N ILE A 125 -2.73 3.94 5.80
CA ILE A 125 -4.01 4.33 6.41
C ILE A 125 -5.11 4.43 5.36
N THR A 126 -4.84 5.14 4.25
CA THR A 126 -5.82 5.31 3.17
C THR A 126 -6.10 3.99 2.45
N GLY A 127 -5.10 3.11 2.32
CA GLY A 127 -5.28 1.77 1.75
C GLY A 127 -6.17 0.86 2.61
N VAL A 128 -5.99 0.91 3.94
CA VAL A 128 -6.90 0.23 4.88
C VAL A 128 -8.31 0.79 4.75
N ALA A 129 -8.47 2.12 4.63
CA ALA A 129 -9.78 2.72 4.41
C ALA A 129 -10.42 2.26 3.09
N VAL A 130 -9.67 2.16 1.99
CA VAL A 130 -10.18 1.56 0.73
C VAL A 130 -10.65 0.13 0.95
N TYR A 131 -9.89 -0.69 1.66
CA TYR A 131 -10.29 -2.07 1.99
C TYR A 131 -11.59 -2.11 2.80
N LEU A 132 -11.70 -1.30 3.85
CA LEU A 132 -12.89 -1.25 4.70
C LEU A 132 -14.13 -0.81 3.89
N LEU A 133 -13.99 0.23 3.07
CA LEU A 133 -15.07 0.72 2.22
C LEU A 133 -15.53 -0.34 1.21
N LEU A 134 -14.61 -1.11 0.61
CA LEU A 134 -14.97 -2.08 -0.42
C LEU A 134 -15.47 -3.43 0.11
N TYR A 135 -15.03 -3.86 1.29
CA TYR A 135 -15.23 -5.25 1.74
C TYR A 135 -15.88 -5.39 3.12
N VAL A 136 -16.00 -4.31 3.89
CA VAL A 136 -16.55 -4.35 5.25
C VAL A 136 -17.80 -3.49 5.38
N PHE A 137 -17.74 -2.22 4.97
CA PHE A 137 -18.84 -1.26 5.15
C PHE A 137 -19.86 -1.31 4.02
N TYR A 138 -19.40 -1.46 2.77
CA TYR A 138 -20.28 -1.59 1.63
C TYR A 138 -20.10 -2.96 0.97
N HIS A 139 -21.20 -3.47 0.41
CA HIS A 139 -21.17 -4.73 -0.33
C HIS A 139 -20.53 -4.43 -1.68
N GLY A 140 -19.26 -4.79 -1.89
CA GLY A 140 -18.58 -4.61 -3.17
C GLY A 140 -19.44 -5.12 -4.34
N GLY A 141 -19.57 -4.31 -5.38
CA GLY A 141 -20.31 -4.68 -6.59
C GLY A 141 -19.61 -5.81 -7.36
N GLN A 142 -20.17 -6.20 -8.51
CA GLN A 142 -19.58 -7.29 -9.30
C GLN A 142 -18.09 -7.03 -9.62
N THR A 143 -17.26 -8.04 -9.37
CA THR A 143 -15.84 -8.07 -9.77
C THR A 143 -15.75 -8.60 -11.20
N THR A 144 -15.21 -7.80 -12.11
CA THR A 144 -15.00 -8.19 -13.51
C THR A 144 -13.50 -8.32 -13.80
N SER A 145 -13.07 -9.47 -14.33
CA SER A 145 -11.67 -9.72 -14.69
C SER A 145 -11.16 -8.72 -15.74
N LEU A 146 -9.94 -8.22 -15.57
CA LEU A 146 -9.31 -7.27 -16.48
C LEU A 146 -9.17 -7.84 -17.90
N ILE A 147 -8.83 -9.12 -18.00
CA ILE A 147 -8.69 -9.85 -19.28
C ILE A 147 -10.04 -9.90 -20.00
N LYS A 148 -11.12 -10.18 -19.27
CA LYS A 148 -12.48 -10.22 -19.80
C LYS A 148 -12.97 -8.84 -20.26
N ALA A 149 -12.62 -7.80 -19.51
CA ALA A 149 -12.97 -6.42 -19.84
C ALA A 149 -12.25 -5.90 -21.11
N ILE A 150 -11.02 -6.37 -21.38
CA ILE A 150 -10.24 -5.94 -22.55
C ILE A 150 -10.52 -6.80 -23.78
N LEU A 151 -10.65 -8.12 -23.61
CA LEU A 151 -10.73 -9.06 -24.73
C LEU A 151 -12.15 -9.49 -25.10
N GLY A 152 -13.15 -9.20 -24.26
CA GLY A 152 -14.56 -9.28 -24.65
C GLY A 152 -15.18 -10.69 -24.71
N PHE A 153 -14.54 -11.71 -24.13
CA PHE A 153 -15.06 -13.08 -24.02
C PHE A 153 -15.24 -13.55 -22.57
#